data_AF-A0A9X2LYR2-F1
#
_entry.id   AF-A0A9X2LYR2-F1
#
_cell.length_a   1.000
_cell.length_b   1.000
_cell.length_c   1.000
_cell.angle_alpha   90.00
_cell.angle_beta   90.00
_cell.angle_gamma   90.00
#
_symmetry.space_group_name_H-M   'P 1'
#
loop_
_entity.id
_entity.type
_entity.pdbx_description
1 polymer ?
#
loop_
_entity_poly.entity_id
_entity_poly.type
_entity_poly.pdbx_seq_one_letter_code
_entity_poly.pdbx_strand_id
1 'polypeptide(L)' 'MPRDIAEAARARSGPSGLSAYVAASVARQIERDNLNDLITVAEAEHGPITDEEVQALRDQLQQARAQQTPDGANTA' A
#
# COMPACT_ATOMS: atom_id res chain seq x y z
N MET A 1 -6.54 -15.34 24.73
CA MET A 1 -5.33 -14.63 24.28
C MET A 1 -4.24 -14.80 25.32
N PRO A 2 -3.02 -15.17 24.92
CA PRO A 2 -1.83 -15.12 25.78
C PRO A 2 -1.66 -13.73 26.42
N ARG A 3 -1.18 -13.68 27.67
CA ARG A 3 -1.13 -12.43 28.48
C ARG A 3 -0.18 -11.40 27.88
N ASP A 4 0.99 -11.85 27.43
CA ASP A 4 2.00 -11.06 26.73
C ASP A 4 1.44 -10.36 25.48
N ILE A 5 0.61 -11.06 24.70
CA ILE A 5 -0.04 -10.48 23.50
C ILE A 5 -1.08 -9.43 23.89
N ALA A 6 -1.86 -9.68 24.94
CA ALA A 6 -2.87 -8.73 25.42
C ALA A 6 -2.22 -7.46 26.01
N GLU A 7 -1.09 -7.60 26.70
CA GLU A 7 -0.30 -6.47 27.23
C GLU A 7 0.34 -5.67 26.09
N ALA A 8 0.93 -6.33 25.10
CA ALA A 8 1.47 -5.65 23.91
C ALA A 8 0.40 -4.89 23.13
N ALA A 9 -0.78 -5.49 22.96
CA ALA A 9 -1.92 -4.83 22.32
C ALA A 9 -2.45 -3.66 23.15
N ARG A 10 -2.43 -3.76 24.48
CA ARG A 10 -2.87 -2.68 25.37
C ARG A 10 -1.88 -1.50 25.36
N ALA A 11 -0.58 -1.77 25.30
CA ALA A 11 0.45 -0.74 25.17
C ALA A 11 0.34 0.02 23.83
N ARG A 12 -0.14 -0.64 22.77
CA ARG A 12 -0.39 -0.03 21.45
C ARG A 12 -1.78 0.58 21.30
N SER A 13 -2.72 0.23 22.17
CA SER A 13 -4.08 0.76 22.11
C SER A 13 -4.11 2.23 22.51
N GLY A 14 -4.75 3.06 21.67
CA GLY A 14 -4.97 4.47 21.94
C GLY A 14 -6.10 4.73 22.96
N PRO A 15 -6.63 5.96 23.02
CA PRO A 15 -7.67 6.34 23.98
C PRO A 15 -8.93 5.46 23.97
N SER A 16 -9.21 4.80 22.85
CA SER A 16 -10.35 3.90 22.66
C SER A 16 -10.18 2.51 23.29
N GLY A 17 -9.00 2.20 23.86
CA GLY A 17 -8.74 0.98 24.62
C GLY A 17 -8.50 -0.30 23.78
N LEU A 18 -8.19 -1.39 24.49
CA LEU A 18 -7.73 -2.66 23.91
C LEU A 18 -8.75 -3.28 22.94
N SER A 19 -10.04 -3.32 23.29
CA SER A 19 -11.07 -3.96 22.46
C SER A 19 -11.23 -3.26 21.11
N ALA A 20 -11.23 -1.92 21.10
CA ALA A 20 -11.29 -1.14 19.86
C ALA A 20 -10.05 -1.36 18.99
N TYR A 21 -8.87 -1.42 19.62
CA TYR A 21 -7.62 -1.70 18.93
C TYR A 21 -7.61 -3.09 18.27
N VAL A 22 -8.06 -4.12 18.98
CA VAL A 22 -8.14 -5.48 18.42
C VAL A 22 -9.15 -5.54 17.28
N ALA A 23 -10.34 -4.94 17.44
CA ALA A 23 -11.34 -4.90 16.38
C ALA A 23 -10.81 -4.24 15.10
N ALA A 24 -10.15 -3.08 15.21
CA ALA A 24 -9.53 -2.40 14.08
C ALA A 24 -8.40 -3.22 13.45
N SER A 25 -7.59 -3.90 14.27
CA SER A 25 -6.48 -4.74 13.79
C SER A 25 -6.99 -5.95 13.01
N VAL A 26 -8.05 -6.60 13.50
CA VAL A 26 -8.69 -7.74 12.83
C VAL A 26 -9.35 -7.29 11.53
N ALA A 27 -10.06 -6.16 11.54
CA ALA A 27 -10.66 -5.60 10.32
C ALA A 27 -9.60 -5.33 9.25
N ARG A 28 -8.47 -4.73 9.63
CA ARG A 28 -7.34 -4.49 8.73
C ARG A 28 -6.69 -5.79 8.24
N GLN A 29 -6.64 -6.83 9.07
CA GLN A 29 -6.11 -8.13 8.64
C GLN A 29 -7.01 -8.77 7.58
N ILE A 30 -8.32 -8.77 7.79
CA ILE A 30 -9.30 -9.27 6.81
C ILE A 30 -9.19 -8.51 5.49
N GLU A 31 -9.06 -7.18 5.55
CA GLU A 31 -8.86 -6.36 4.37
C GLU A 31 -7.59 -6.75 3.61
N ARG A 32 -6.47 -6.98 4.31
CA ARG A 32 -5.22 -7.43 3.69
C ARG A 32 -5.33 -8.82 3.09
N ASP A 33 -6.03 -9.73 3.74
CA ASP A 33 -6.25 -11.09 3.22
C ASP A 33 -7.07 -11.03 1.92
N ASN A 34 -8.15 -10.25 1.91
CA ASN A 34 -8.95 -10.01 0.70
C ASN A 34 -8.14 -9.35 -0.43
N LEU A 35 -7.26 -8.39 -0.12
CA LEU A 35 -6.38 -7.77 -1.12
C LEU A 35 -5.36 -8.76 -1.67
N ASN A 36 -4.79 -9.63 -0.83
CA ASN A 36 -3.86 -10.67 -1.28
C ASN A 36 -4.54 -11.67 -2.21
N ASP A 37 -5.80 -12.02 -1.96
CA ASP A 37 -6.57 -12.89 -2.86
C ASP A 37 -6.74 -12.25 -4.25
N LEU A 38 -7.06 -10.95 -4.31
CA LEU A 38 -7.16 -10.21 -5.58
C LEU A 38 -5.82 -10.12 -6.31
N ILE A 39 -4.73 -9.86 -5.58
CA ILE A 39 -3.37 -9.85 -6.14
C ILE A 39 -3.04 -11.22 -6.74
N THR A 40 -3.32 -12.30 -6.02
CA THR A 40 -3.04 -13.67 -6.47
C THR A 40 -3.73 -13.98 -7.80
N VAL A 41 -5.00 -13.59 -7.95
CA VAL A 41 -5.73 -13.77 -9.22
C VAL A 41 -5.11 -12.95 -10.35
N ALA A 42 -4.76 -11.69 -10.09
CA ALA A 42 -4.16 -10.82 -11.09
C ALA A 42 -2.77 -11.29 -11.53
N GLU A 43 -1.93 -11.74 -10.60
CA GLU A 43 -0.59 -12.26 -10.90
C GLU A 43 -0.64 -13.59 -11.65
N ALA A 44 -1.67 -14.42 -11.41
CA ALA A 44 -1.87 -15.64 -12.20
C ALA A 44 -2.21 -15.34 -13.66
N GLU A 45 -2.87 -14.22 -13.95
CA GLU A 45 -3.24 -13.80 -15.30
C GLU A 45 -2.12 -13.03 -16.02
N HIS A 46 -1.43 -12.14 -15.31
CA HIS A 46 -0.50 -11.18 -15.90
C HIS A 46 0.97 -11.41 -15.55
N GLY A 47 1.25 -12.28 -14.58
CA GLY A 47 2.56 -12.39 -13.93
C GLY A 47 2.71 -11.40 -12.77
N PRO A 48 3.70 -11.63 -11.88
CA PRO A 48 4.02 -10.70 -10.80
C PRO A 48 4.64 -9.42 -11.36
N ILE A 49 4.36 -8.29 -10.71
CA ILE A 49 4.97 -6.98 -11.04
C ILE A 49 6.33 -6.88 -10.34
N THR A 50 7.40 -6.65 -11.09
CA THR A 50 8.75 -6.51 -10.51
C THR A 50 9.11 -5.05 -10.19
N ASP A 51 10.04 -4.86 -9.27
CA ASP A 51 10.56 -3.54 -8.92
C ASP A 51 11.22 -2.85 -10.13
N GLU A 52 11.88 -3.63 -11.00
CA GLU A 52 12.48 -3.13 -12.24
C GLU A 52 11.42 -2.61 -13.22
N GLU A 53 10.31 -3.31 -13.39
CA GLU A 53 9.20 -2.88 -14.25
C GLU A 53 8.58 -1.58 -13.74
N VAL A 54 8.38 -1.49 -12.42
CA VAL A 54 7.87 -0.27 -11.77
C VAL A 54 8.85 0.88 -11.96
N GLN A 55 10.16 0.64 -11.79
CA GLN A 55 11.16 1.68 -11.96
C GLN A 55 11.26 2.14 -13.42
N ALA A 56 11.24 1.21 -14.38
CA ALA A 56 11.24 1.54 -15.80
C ALA A 56 10.04 2.40 -16.19
N LEU A 57 8.84 2.08 -15.67
CA LEU A 57 7.64 2.88 -15.92
C LEU A 57 7.74 4.28 -15.29
N ARG A 58 8.27 4.39 -14.05
CA ARG A 58 8.52 5.68 -13.41
C ARG A 58 9.47 6.55 -14.23
N ASP A 59 10.55 5.98 -14.75
CA ASP A 59 11.53 6.69 -15.57
C ASP A 59 10.89 7.18 -16.88
N GLN A 60 10.08 6.35 -17.53
CA GLN A 60 9.31 6.73 -18.72
C GLN A 60 8.37 7.90 -18.43
N LEU A 61 7.62 7.86 -17.32
CA LEU A 61 6.71 8.94 -16.91
C LEU A 61 7.46 10.24 -16.61
N GLN A 62 8.64 10.15 -15.98
CA GLN A 62 9.49 11.31 -15.70
C GLN A 62 10.02 11.94 -16.99
N GLN A 63 10.46 11.12 -17.95
CA GLN A 63 10.92 11.60 -19.26
C GLN A 63 9.78 12.25 -20.04
N ALA A 64 8.59 11.64 -20.07
CA ALA A 64 7.42 12.20 -20.73
C ALA A 64 7.04 13.57 -20.15
N ARG A 65 7.08 13.73 -18.82
CA ARG A 65 6.84 15.03 -18.16
C ARG A 65 7.91 16.06 -18.54
N ALA A 66 9.19 15.69 -18.58
CA ALA A 66 10.26 16.60 -18.97
C ALA A 66 10.10 17.10 -20.42
N GLN A 67 9.63 16.23 -21.33
CA GLN A 67 9.35 16.57 -22.72
C GLN A 67 8.10 17.44 -22.92
N GLN A 68 7.17 17.45 -21.95
CA GLN A 68 5.99 18.33 -21.97
C GLN A 68 6.32 19.78 -21.53
N THR A 69 7.39 19.98 -20.77
CA THR A 69 7.77 21.30 -20.21
C THR A 69 8.55 22.29 -21.12
N PRO A 70 8.87 22.08 -22.42
CA PRO A 70 9.56 23.13 -23.20
C PRO A 70 8.66 24.18 -23.87
N ASP A 71 7.38 23.91 -24.12
CA ASP A 71 6.57 24.75 -25.05
C ASP A 71 5.60 25.75 -24.40
N GLY A 72 5.47 25.76 -23.06
CA GLY A 72 4.53 26.64 -22.35
C GLY A 72 5.11 27.95 -21.81
N ALA A 73 6.43 28.14 -21.87
CA ALA A 73 7.12 29.27 -21.21
C ALA A 73 7.64 30.35 -22.17
N ASN A 74 7.31 30.27 -23.47
CA ASN A 74 7.73 31.26 -24.48
C ASN A 74 6.53 31.89 -25.22
N THR A 75 5.59 32.47 -24.47
CA THR A 75 4.62 33.44 -25.00
C THR A 75 4.34 34.51 -23.93
N ALA A 76 5.21 35.51 -23.82
CA ALA A 76 4.91 36.84 -23.25
C ALA A 76 6.00 37.84 -23.65
#